data_AF-A0A1X6MJK3-F1
#
_entry.id   AF-A0A1X6MJK3-F1
#
_cell.length_a   1.000
_cell.length_b   1.000
_cell.length_c   1.000
_cell.angle_alpha   90.00
_cell.angle_beta   90.00
_cell.angle_gamma   90.00
#
_symmetry.space_group_name_H-M   'P 1'
#
loop_
_entity.id
_entity.type
_entity.pdbx_description
1 polymer ?
#
loop_
_entity_poly.entity_id
_entity_poly.type
_entity_poly.pdbx_seq_one_letter_code
_entity_poly.pdbx_strand_id
1 'polypeptide(L)'
;MEGFLRRRTPYTILPTPLPNTETSALNDFYFTDSPTQDQLSVIDACLHNLYDVPRAKEIFERLRSSEKGDMLLDSRVYNSLLNAFVELAGAKDEDERSGWLDEAWVLYAQMEAHATARPTANTYAL
;
A
#
# COMPACT_ATOMS: atom_id res chain seq x y z
N MET A 1 12.17 -15.77 35.27
CA MET A 1 11.71 -14.92 34.15
C MET A 1 12.90 -14.09 33.64
N GLU A 2 13.98 -14.75 33.18
CA GLU A 2 15.27 -14.08 32.90
C GLU A 2 15.75 -14.22 31.43
N GLY A 3 15.03 -14.97 30.59
CA GLY A 3 15.42 -15.21 29.20
C GLY A 3 15.25 -14.02 28.24
N PHE A 4 14.48 -13.01 28.64
CA PHE A 4 14.17 -11.85 27.78
C PHE A 4 15.37 -10.92 27.58
N LEU A 5 16.26 -10.82 28.58
CA LEU A 5 17.47 -9.97 28.54
C LEU A 5 18.61 -10.59 27.72
N ARG A 6 18.52 -11.86 27.34
CA ARG A 6 19.54 -12.58 26.54
C ARG A 6 19.21 -12.65 25.05
N ARG A 7 18.08 -12.09 24.59
CA ARG A 7 17.75 -12.06 23.16
C ARG A 7 18.70 -11.09 22.46
N ARG A 8 19.53 -11.60 21.56
CA ARG A 8 20.27 -10.77 20.60
C ARG A 8 19.25 -9.97 19.79
N THR A 9 19.35 -8.64 19.85
CA THR A 9 18.54 -7.77 18.99
C THR A 9 18.91 -8.05 17.54
N PRO A 10 17.96 -8.45 16.68
CA PRO A 10 18.25 -8.60 15.26
C PRO A 10 18.59 -7.22 14.68
N TYR A 11 19.75 -7.11 14.04
CA TYR A 11 20.14 -5.90 13.32
C TYR A 11 19.76 -6.06 11.85
N THR A 12 19.05 -5.07 11.31
CA THR A 12 18.84 -4.93 9.87
C THR A 12 19.93 -4.01 9.33
N ILE A 13 20.80 -4.55 8.46
CA ILE A 13 21.84 -3.76 7.79
C ILE A 13 21.28 -3.34 6.44
N LEU A 14 21.12 -2.03 6.26
CA LEU A 14 20.72 -1.46 4.97
C LEU A 14 21.97 -1.26 4.09
N PRO A 15 21.87 -1.52 2.78
CA PRO A 15 22.96 -1.23 1.85
C PRO A 15 23.24 0.28 1.80
N THR A 16 24.48 0.65 1.47
CA THR A 16 24.80 2.05 1.19
C THR A 16 24.13 2.47 -0.12
N PRO A 17 23.41 3.61 -0.14
CA PRO A 17 22.74 4.08 -1.35
C PRO A 17 23.77 4.33 -2.47
N LEU A 18 23.42 3.91 -3.67
CA LEU A 18 24.25 4.11 -4.86
C LEU A 18 24.04 5.51 -5.47
N PRO A 19 25.04 6.07 -6.16
CA PRO A 19 24.84 7.26 -6.97
C PRO A 19 23.84 7.00 -8.10
N ASN A 20 23.13 8.04 -8.53
CA ASN A 20 22.05 7.97 -9.55
C ASN A 20 22.46 7.37 -10.91
N THR A 21 23.74 7.14 -11.15
CA THR A 21 24.29 6.56 -12.39
C THR A 21 24.41 5.04 -12.35
N GLU A 22 24.25 4.42 -11.18
CA GLU A 22 24.40 2.98 -10.98
C GLU A 22 23.09 2.37 -10.47
N THR A 23 22.75 1.18 -10.98
CA THR A 23 21.57 0.43 -10.55
C THR A 23 21.99 -0.91 -9.97
N SER A 24 21.27 -1.36 -8.94
CA SER A 24 21.48 -2.66 -8.33
C SER A 24 20.15 -3.12 -7.77
N ALA A 25 19.72 -4.34 -8.11
CA ALA A 25 18.43 -4.88 -7.67
C ALA A 25 18.20 -4.79 -6.15
N LEU A 26 19.27 -4.89 -5.35
CA LEU A 26 19.19 -4.78 -3.90
C LEU A 26 19.00 -3.31 -3.46
N ASN A 27 19.66 -2.36 -4.11
CA ASN A 27 19.45 -0.93 -3.83
C ASN A 27 18.08 -0.46 -4.33
N ASP A 28 17.66 -0.87 -5.52
CA ASP A 28 16.36 -0.51 -6.09
C ASP A 28 15.19 -1.04 -5.23
N PHE A 29 15.45 -2.08 -4.43
CA PHE A 29 14.52 -2.60 -3.44
C PHE A 29 14.38 -1.73 -2.19
N TYR A 30 15.49 -1.26 -1.62
CA TYR A 30 15.45 -0.43 -0.41
C TYR A 30 15.29 1.06 -0.69
N PHE A 31 15.70 1.52 -1.86
CA PHE A 31 15.72 2.91 -2.29
C PHE A 31 14.96 3.05 -3.60
N THR A 32 13.66 3.32 -3.47
CA THR A 32 12.79 3.53 -4.62
C THR A 32 13.08 4.86 -5.29
N ASP A 33 12.77 4.96 -6.59
CA ASP A 33 12.97 6.17 -7.35
C ASP A 33 11.97 7.27 -6.96
N SER A 34 12.43 8.52 -7.01
CA SER A 34 11.63 9.71 -6.66
C SER A 34 10.26 9.74 -7.34
N PRO A 35 10.12 9.46 -8.67
CA PRO A 35 8.81 9.50 -9.33
C PRO A 35 7.80 8.50 -8.75
N THR A 36 8.28 7.33 -8.34
CA THR A 36 7.42 6.30 -7.74
C THR A 36 7.00 6.68 -6.32
N GLN A 37 7.94 7.23 -5.54
CA GLN A 37 7.65 7.76 -4.20
C GLN A 37 6.67 8.94 -4.25
N ASP A 38 6.78 9.81 -5.26
CA ASP A 38 5.83 10.90 -5.47
C ASP A 38 4.42 10.37 -5.76
N GLN A 39 4.29 9.29 -6.53
CA GLN A 39 2.98 8.68 -6.81
C GLN A 39 2.33 8.11 -5.55
N LEU A 40 3.09 7.45 -4.69
CA LEU A 40 2.58 6.98 -3.39
C LEU A 40 2.14 8.16 -2.51
N SER A 41 2.89 9.25 -2.53
CA SER A 41 2.56 10.47 -1.78
C SER A 41 1.27 11.12 -2.30
N VAL A 42 1.05 11.10 -3.61
CA VAL A 42 -0.20 11.57 -4.22
C VAL A 42 -1.38 10.67 -3.84
N ILE A 43 -1.20 9.35 -3.81
CA ILE A 43 -2.26 8.43 -3.34
C ILE A 43 -2.67 8.80 -1.91
N ASP A 44 -1.71 8.93 -1.00
CA ASP A 44 -1.99 9.26 0.41
C ASP A 44 -2.73 10.60 0.54
N ALA A 45 -2.30 11.62 -0.22
CA ALA A 45 -2.95 12.93 -0.25
C ALA A 45 -4.37 12.87 -0.82
N CYS A 46 -4.63 12.05 -1.85
CA CYS A 46 -5.95 11.87 -2.45
C CYS A 46 -6.91 11.10 -1.54
N LEU A 47 -6.41 10.15 -0.76
CA LEU A 47 -7.21 9.39 0.21
C LEU A 47 -7.50 10.20 1.48
N HIS A 48 -6.67 11.19 1.81
CA HIS A 48 -6.88 12.07 2.96
C HIS A 48 -8.22 12.81 2.85
N ASN A 49 -9.12 12.59 3.82
CA ASN A 49 -10.49 13.11 3.85
C ASN A 49 -11.32 12.79 2.59
N LEU A 50 -11.01 11.67 1.91
CA LEU A 50 -11.72 11.22 0.70
C LEU A 50 -11.76 12.26 -0.43
N TYR A 51 -10.72 13.09 -0.54
CA TYR A 51 -10.69 14.23 -1.46
C TYR A 51 -10.87 13.79 -2.92
N ASP A 52 -10.12 12.77 -3.37
CA ASP A 52 -10.17 12.25 -4.74
C ASP A 52 -9.78 10.76 -4.80
N VAL A 53 -10.65 9.91 -4.25
CA VAL A 53 -10.47 8.45 -4.23
C VAL A 53 -10.40 7.81 -5.64
N PRO A 54 -11.20 8.22 -6.65
CA PRO A 54 -11.10 7.66 -8.00
C PRO A 54 -9.71 7.87 -8.61
N ARG A 55 -9.11 9.04 -8.41
CA ARG A 55 -7.75 9.31 -8.87
C ARG A 55 -6.70 8.50 -8.12
N ALA A 56 -6.86 8.34 -6.80
CA ALA A 56 -5.98 7.48 -6.01
C ALA A 56 -5.99 6.04 -6.55
N LYS A 57 -7.17 5.51 -6.88
CA LYS A 57 -7.36 4.18 -7.49
C LYS A 57 -6.64 4.06 -8.84
N GLU A 58 -6.77 5.05 -9.72
CA GLU A 58 -6.11 5.01 -11.03
C GLU A 58 -4.58 4.95 -10.89
N ILE A 59 -4.01 5.78 -10.00
CA ILE A 59 -2.57 5.80 -9.73
C ILE A 59 -2.14 4.47 -9.10
N PHE A 60 -2.93 3.93 -8.18
CA PHE A 60 -2.68 2.63 -7.56
C PHE A 60 -2.63 1.49 -8.58
N GLU A 61 -3.60 1.40 -9.49
CA GLU A 61 -3.62 0.37 -10.55
C GLU A 61 -2.44 0.53 -11.53
N ARG A 62 -2.05 1.78 -11.83
CA ARG A 62 -0.87 2.05 -12.64
C ARG A 62 0.42 1.62 -11.94
N LEU A 63 0.53 1.85 -10.63
CA LEU A 63 1.67 1.38 -9.84
C LEU A 63 1.69 -0.15 -9.75
N ARG A 64 0.52 -0.77 -9.59
CA ARG A 64 0.38 -2.23 -9.51
C ARG A 64 0.80 -2.93 -10.80
N SER A 65 0.51 -2.33 -11.95
CA SER A 65 0.93 -2.85 -13.25
C SER A 65 2.42 -2.61 -13.56
N SER A 66 3.14 -1.85 -12.74
CA SER A 66 4.58 -1.66 -12.89
C SER A 66 5.38 -2.79 -12.22
N GLU A 67 6.60 -3.07 -12.69
CA GLU A 67 7.51 -4.06 -12.07
C GLU A 67 7.81 -3.77 -10.59
N LYS A 68 7.63 -2.52 -10.15
CA LYS A 68 7.88 -2.08 -8.77
C LYS A 68 6.63 -2.16 -7.88
N GLY A 69 5.47 -2.46 -8.45
CA GLY A 69 4.19 -2.52 -7.72
C GLY A 69 4.21 -3.53 -6.58
N ASP A 70 4.75 -4.73 -6.84
CA ASP A 70 4.80 -5.82 -5.85
C ASP A 70 5.63 -5.48 -4.60
N MET A 71 6.64 -4.63 -4.76
CA MET A 71 7.58 -4.26 -3.70
C MET A 71 7.06 -3.10 -2.85
N LEU A 72 6.22 -2.25 -3.42
CA LEU A 72 5.79 -0.99 -2.82
C LEU A 72 4.36 -1.02 -2.28
N LEU A 73 3.48 -1.81 -2.90
CA LEU A 73 2.10 -1.93 -2.50
C LEU A 73 2.00 -2.96 -1.38
N ASP A 74 2.31 -2.51 -0.17
CA ASP A 74 2.20 -3.31 1.05
C ASP A 74 0.74 -3.35 1.56
N SER A 75 0.51 -4.17 2.59
CA SER A 75 -0.82 -4.28 3.21
C SER A 75 -1.34 -2.93 3.73
N ARG A 76 -0.48 -1.94 4.02
CA ARG A 76 -0.90 -0.63 4.51
C ARG A 76 -1.60 0.16 3.40
N VAL A 77 -1.02 0.22 2.21
CA VAL A 77 -1.62 0.93 1.07
C VAL A 77 -2.95 0.30 0.67
N TYR A 78 -3.03 -1.03 0.64
CA TYR A 78 -4.29 -1.75 0.39
C TYR A 78 -5.35 -1.40 1.44
N ASN A 79 -4.99 -1.43 2.73
CA ASN A 79 -5.93 -1.09 3.80
C ASN A 79 -6.42 0.37 3.72
N SER A 80 -5.56 1.33 3.35
CA SER A 80 -5.97 2.72 3.19
C SER A 80 -7.01 2.89 2.07
N LEU A 81 -6.84 2.19 0.95
CA LEU A 81 -7.81 2.19 -0.15
C LEU A 81 -9.13 1.49 0.24
N LEU A 82 -9.05 0.33 0.89
CA LEU A 82 -10.22 -0.39 1.39
C LEU A 82 -11.03 0.48 2.34
N ASN A 83 -10.36 1.13 3.30
CA ASN A 83 -11.01 2.04 4.24
C ASN A 83 -11.70 3.20 3.50
N ALA A 84 -11.03 3.82 2.53
CA ALA A 84 -11.59 4.92 1.76
C ALA A 84 -12.85 4.51 0.96
N PHE A 85 -12.88 3.30 0.39
CA PHE A 85 -14.07 2.79 -0.29
C PHE A 85 -15.23 2.54 0.67
N VAL A 86 -14.95 1.96 1.85
CA VAL A 86 -15.97 1.73 2.88
C VAL A 86 -16.53 3.07 3.41
N GLU A 87 -15.66 4.05 3.66
CA GLU A 87 -16.09 5.38 4.10
C GLU A 87 -16.90 6.11 3.02
N LEU A 88 -16.52 6.02 1.74
CA LEU A 88 -17.32 6.57 0.63
C LEU A 88 -18.70 5.92 0.53
N ALA A 89 -18.77 4.60 0.70
CA ALA A 89 -20.03 3.86 0.74
C ALA A 89 -20.92 4.24 1.94
N GLY A 90 -20.33 4.77 3.03
CA GLY A 90 -21.05 5.26 4.20
C GLY A 90 -21.43 6.74 4.13
N ALA A 91 -20.65 7.57 3.40
CA ALA A 91 -20.79 9.02 3.40
C ALA A 91 -21.52 9.60 2.18
N LYS A 92 -21.52 8.91 1.03
CA LYS A 92 -22.14 9.39 -0.22
C LYS A 92 -23.44 8.64 -0.58
N ASP A 93 -24.22 9.26 -1.46
CA ASP A 93 -25.53 8.85 -1.96
C ASP A 93 -25.74 7.33 -2.09
N GLU A 94 -26.94 6.85 -1.69
CA GLU A 94 -27.29 5.42 -1.68
C GLU A 94 -27.12 4.72 -3.04
N ASP A 95 -27.19 5.48 -4.14
CA ASP A 95 -27.13 4.97 -5.51
C ASP A 95 -25.73 4.45 -5.91
N GLU A 96 -24.65 5.02 -5.36
CA GLU A 96 -23.27 4.59 -5.67
C GLU A 96 -22.69 3.65 -4.61
N ARG A 97 -23.41 3.43 -3.51
CA ARG A 97 -22.95 2.63 -2.36
C ARG A 97 -22.56 1.21 -2.75
N SER A 98 -23.39 0.56 -3.57
CA SER A 98 -23.13 -0.81 -4.04
C SER A 98 -21.84 -0.87 -4.87
N GLY A 99 -21.61 0.12 -5.74
CA GLY A 99 -20.41 0.20 -6.55
C GLY A 99 -19.13 0.28 -5.72
N TRP A 100 -19.10 1.16 -4.70
CA TRP A 100 -17.94 1.29 -3.82
C TRP A 100 -17.67 0.04 -2.97
N LEU A 101 -18.72 -0.64 -2.51
CA LEU A 101 -18.59 -1.91 -1.78
C LEU A 101 -18.09 -3.04 -2.68
N ASP A 102 -18.57 -3.13 -3.92
CA ASP A 102 -18.09 -4.10 -4.90
C ASP A 102 -16.61 -3.87 -5.21
N GLU A 103 -16.18 -2.62 -5.35
CA GLU A 103 -14.76 -2.28 -5.54
C GLU A 103 -13.90 -2.67 -4.33
N ALA A 104 -14.37 -2.40 -3.12
CA ALA A 104 -13.69 -2.82 -1.89
C ALA A 104 -13.55 -4.35 -1.83
N TRP A 105 -14.61 -5.09 -2.18
CA TRP A 105 -14.59 -6.55 -2.19
C TRP A 105 -13.60 -7.11 -3.21
N VAL A 106 -13.59 -6.55 -4.42
CA VAL A 106 -12.63 -6.93 -5.47
C VAL A 106 -11.19 -6.65 -5.03
N LEU A 107 -10.94 -5.50 -4.41
CA LEU A 107 -9.61 -5.14 -3.91
C LEU A 107 -9.15 -6.09 -2.79
N TYR A 108 -10.05 -6.47 -1.87
CA TYR A 108 -9.76 -7.43 -0.81
C TYR A 108 -9.42 -8.82 -1.38
N ALA A 109 -10.20 -9.32 -2.35
CA ALA A 109 -9.94 -10.60 -2.99
C ALA A 109 -8.57 -10.61 -3.71
N GLN A 110 -8.21 -9.49 -4.34
CA GLN A 110 -6.91 -9.30 -4.97
C GLN A 110 -5.77 -9.26 -3.95
N MET A 111 -6.00 -8.62 -2.79
CA MET A 111 -5.06 -8.61 -1.66
C MET A 111 -4.81 -10.03 -1.15
N GLU A 112 -5.86 -10.84 -0.98
CA GLU A 112 -5.73 -12.23 -0.52
C GLU A 112 -4.96 -13.11 -1.51
N ALA A 113 -5.12 -12.87 -2.80
CA ALA A 113 -4.39 -13.57 -3.86
C ALA A 113 -2.93 -13.12 -4.00
N HIS A 114 -2.55 -11.94 -3.51
CA HIS A 114 -1.20 -11.40 -3.64
C HIS A 114 -0.22 -11.97 -2.61
N ALA A 115 1.02 -12.19 -3.04
CA ALA A 115 2.05 -12.76 -2.18
C ALA A 115 2.59 -11.75 -1.15
N THR A 116 2.67 -10.47 -1.52
CA THR A 116 3.36 -9.41 -0.76
C THR A 116 2.44 -8.63 0.18
N ALA A 117 1.19 -8.37 -0.21
CA ALA A 117 0.20 -7.67 0.60
C ALA A 117 -0.83 -8.65 1.15
N ARG A 118 -0.53 -9.34 2.25
CA ARG A 118 -1.51 -10.24 2.89
C ARG A 118 -2.47 -9.47 3.81
N PRO A 119 -3.74 -9.90 3.92
CA PRO A 119 -4.66 -9.36 4.92
C PRO A 119 -4.07 -9.43 6.33
N THR A 120 -4.23 -8.35 7.07
CA THR A 120 -3.73 -8.21 8.44
C THR A 120 -4.90 -8.06 9.40
N ALA A 121 -4.65 -8.12 10.71
CA ALA A 121 -5.68 -7.85 11.72
C ALA A 121 -6.38 -6.50 11.48
N ASN A 122 -5.67 -5.50 10.95
CA ASN A 122 -6.25 -4.20 10.62
C ASN A 122 -7.23 -4.27 9.45
N THR A 123 -6.96 -5.13 8.45
CA THR A 123 -7.83 -5.34 7.29
C THR A 123 -9.22 -5.84 7.69
N TYR A 124 -9.28 -6.70 8.71
CA TYR A 124 -10.55 -7.24 9.24
C TYR A 124 -11.28 -6.31 10.21
N ALA A 125 -10.64 -5.20 10.61
CA ALA A 125 -11.19 -4.23 11.56
C ALA A 125 -11.77 -2.98 10.88
N LEU A 126 -11.67 -2.90 9.54
CA LEU A 126 -12.26 -1.85 8.71
C LEU A 126 -13.79 -1.95 8.67
#